data_AF-A0A0G1VFY9-F1
#
_entry.id   AF-A0A0G1VFY9-F1
#
_cell.length_a   1.000
_cell.length_b   1.000
_cell.length_c   1.000
_cell.angle_alpha   90.00
_cell.angle_beta   90.00
_cell.angle_gamma   90.00
#
_symmetry.space_group_name_H-M   'P 1'
#
loop_
_entity.id
_entity.type
_entity.pdbx_description
1 polymer ?
#
loop_
_entity_poly.entity_id
_entity_poly.type
_entity_poly.pdbx_seq_one_letter_code
_entity_poly.pdbx_strand_id
1 'polypeptide(L)'
;MRRLRKGELNTALTIKRLGALLLGYYFVASWLTSIWEGGILNLKEFLQIIFFINLPSYTEFLPTFVFFGLLLLAFQKPIQKLLKQPVMAALVGVLIYALASYLYQLPWNFPAGDVLKGLLVGLDGLNRWGILSYFPVFLWGTTWGSHFDPADQTGKLKYLLFFAGVVGFFALIKSGYLSERWPPSIAYLLWGLSYSFGVLVLWPGIEKFKKLAQFGIYLGRNAFDYFIWHTIIIISSVAFLIPYRSWSEIPVLLSLAVVLTLIAGIIPLRLRLLKYLTNL
;
A
#
# COMPACT_ATOMS: atom_id res chain seq x y z
N MET A 1 -2.40 -4.84 -15.44
CA MET A 1 -3.76 -5.33 -15.17
C MET A 1 -4.57 -5.72 -16.42
N ARG A 2 -4.13 -5.42 -17.65
CA ARG A 2 -4.74 -5.94 -18.90
C ARG A 2 -4.93 -7.48 -18.93
N ARG A 3 -4.13 -8.24 -18.18
CA ARG A 3 -4.27 -9.70 -18.04
C ARG A 3 -5.59 -10.14 -17.40
N LEU A 4 -6.11 -9.40 -16.40
CA LEU A 4 -7.39 -9.74 -15.74
C LEU A 4 -8.60 -9.61 -16.66
N ARG A 5 -8.49 -8.84 -17.75
CA ARG A 5 -9.55 -8.68 -18.75
C ARG A 5 -9.44 -9.69 -19.90
N LYS A 6 -8.20 -10.11 -20.22
CA LYS A 6 -7.88 -10.90 -21.43
C LYS A 6 -7.60 -12.39 -21.17
N GLY A 7 -7.53 -12.84 -19.91
CA GLY A 7 -7.28 -14.24 -19.61
C GLY A 7 -7.40 -14.58 -18.13
N GLU A 8 -7.14 -15.83 -17.81
CA GLU A 8 -7.12 -16.31 -16.42
C GLU A 8 -5.92 -15.73 -15.66
N LEU A 9 -6.11 -15.52 -14.36
CA LEU A 9 -5.03 -15.14 -13.47
C LEU A 9 -3.99 -16.26 -13.46
N ASN A 10 -2.71 -15.92 -13.63
CA ASN A 10 -1.65 -16.90 -13.44
C ASN A 10 -1.52 -17.18 -11.93
N THR A 11 -2.14 -18.27 -11.49
CA THR A 11 -2.22 -18.69 -10.09
C THR A 11 -0.83 -18.83 -9.46
N ALA A 12 0.08 -19.56 -10.10
CA ALA A 12 1.43 -19.79 -9.60
C ALA A 12 2.21 -18.47 -9.39
N LEU A 13 2.15 -17.56 -10.38
CA LEU A 13 2.81 -16.26 -10.27
C LEU A 13 2.17 -15.39 -9.17
N THR A 14 0.85 -15.46 -8.99
CA THR A 14 0.14 -14.69 -7.97
C THR A 14 0.47 -15.19 -6.57
N ILE A 15 0.49 -16.51 -6.36
CA ILE A 15 0.93 -17.13 -5.11
C ILE A 15 2.38 -16.72 -4.80
N LYS A 16 3.28 -16.79 -5.79
CA LYS A 16 4.68 -16.33 -5.61
C LYS A 16 4.75 -14.87 -5.16
N ARG A 17 3.95 -13.99 -5.75
CA ARG A 17 3.89 -12.56 -5.38
C ARG A 17 3.31 -12.35 -3.99
N LEU A 18 2.27 -13.08 -3.62
CA LEU A 18 1.70 -13.04 -2.28
C LEU A 18 2.68 -13.54 -1.22
N GLY A 19 3.41 -14.62 -1.52
CA GLY A 19 4.48 -15.12 -0.67
C GLY A 19 5.59 -14.07 -0.47
N ALA A 20 6.02 -13.40 -1.55
CA ALA A 20 7.00 -12.31 -1.43
C ALA A 20 6.48 -11.12 -0.60
N LEU A 21 5.22 -10.72 -0.80
CA LEU A 21 4.57 -9.66 -0.04
C LEU A 21 4.49 -10.03 1.46
N LEU A 22 4.11 -11.27 1.76
CA LEU A 22 3.97 -11.78 3.12
C LEU A 22 5.33 -11.90 3.83
N LEU A 23 6.34 -12.42 3.15
CA LEU A 23 7.70 -12.49 3.70
C LEU A 23 8.29 -11.10 3.94
N GLY A 24 8.09 -10.16 3.02
CA GLY A 24 8.53 -8.78 3.21
C GLY A 24 7.77 -8.07 4.33
N TYR A 25 6.46 -8.36 4.50
CA TYR A 25 5.71 -7.94 5.69
C TYR A 25 6.35 -8.48 6.98
N TYR A 26 6.55 -9.80 7.09
CA TYR A 26 7.16 -10.39 8.29
C TYR A 26 8.54 -9.82 8.58
N PHE A 27 9.36 -9.62 7.56
CA PHE A 27 10.68 -9.01 7.70
C PHE A 27 10.59 -7.58 8.25
N VAL A 28 9.82 -6.70 7.61
CA VAL A 28 9.73 -5.28 8.02
C VAL A 28 9.04 -5.17 9.38
N ALA A 29 7.93 -5.87 9.60
CA ALA A 29 7.21 -5.84 10.87
C ALA A 29 8.09 -6.32 12.03
N SER A 30 8.84 -7.42 11.82
CA SER A 30 9.76 -7.92 12.83
C SER A 30 10.87 -6.90 13.12
N TRP A 31 11.50 -6.38 12.07
CA TRP A 31 12.56 -5.39 12.19
C TRP A 31 12.09 -4.12 12.92
N LEU A 32 10.91 -3.60 12.57
CA LEU A 32 10.32 -2.44 13.24
C LEU A 32 10.03 -2.70 14.71
N THR A 33 9.48 -3.86 15.05
CA THR A 33 9.17 -4.22 16.45
C THR A 33 10.45 -4.28 17.27
N SER A 34 11.47 -4.99 16.78
CA SER A 34 12.79 -5.06 17.44
C SER A 34 13.42 -3.70 17.65
N ILE A 35 13.29 -2.80 16.67
CA ILE A 35 13.73 -1.41 16.81
C ILE A 35 12.88 -0.76 17.90
N TRP A 36 11.59 -0.53 17.71
CA TRP A 36 10.74 0.27 18.60
C TRP A 36 10.71 -0.22 20.06
N GLU A 37 10.81 -1.52 20.28
CA GLU A 37 10.83 -2.14 21.61
C GLU A 37 12.26 -2.23 22.21
N GLY A 38 13.29 -1.91 21.44
CA GLY A 38 14.67 -1.76 21.91
C GLY A 38 15.40 -3.08 22.16
N GLY A 39 14.99 -4.18 21.53
CA GLY A 39 15.49 -5.51 21.85
C GLY A 39 15.26 -6.57 20.76
N ILE A 40 15.70 -7.80 21.05
CA ILE A 40 15.44 -8.96 20.19
C ILE A 40 13.99 -9.39 20.44
N LEU A 41 13.22 -9.44 19.36
CA LEU A 41 11.88 -10.04 19.31
C LEU A 41 11.82 -11.38 20.04
N ASN A 42 10.95 -11.47 21.05
CA ASN A 42 10.68 -12.76 21.67
C ASN A 42 9.69 -13.58 20.81
N LEU A 43 9.59 -14.89 21.11
CA LEU A 43 8.73 -15.79 20.34
C LEU A 43 7.26 -15.37 20.36
N LYS A 44 6.77 -14.81 21.48
CA LYS A 44 5.36 -14.40 21.61
C LYS A 44 5.05 -13.23 20.67
N GLU A 45 5.88 -12.20 20.66
CA GLU A 45 5.74 -11.04 19.76
C GLU A 45 5.85 -11.47 18.28
N PHE A 46 6.81 -12.35 17.97
CA PHE A 46 6.95 -12.88 16.61
C PHE A 46 5.71 -13.64 16.15
N LEU A 47 5.12 -14.48 17.02
CA LEU A 47 3.87 -15.17 16.71
C LEU A 47 2.70 -14.18 16.57
N GLN A 48 2.64 -13.12 17.37
CA GLN A 48 1.63 -12.07 17.22
C GLN A 48 1.71 -11.36 15.86
N ILE A 49 2.91 -11.14 15.33
CA ILE A 49 3.14 -10.58 13.98
C ILE A 49 2.66 -11.57 12.90
N ILE A 50 3.02 -12.85 13.03
CA ILE A 50 2.62 -13.90 12.09
C ILE A 50 1.11 -14.03 11.99
N PHE A 51 0.41 -13.97 13.13
CA PHE A 51 -1.05 -14.09 13.18
C PHE A 51 -1.78 -12.76 13.00
N PHE A 52 -1.09 -11.68 12.60
CA PHE A 52 -1.65 -10.33 12.41
C PHE A 52 -2.39 -9.78 13.65
N ILE A 53 -2.01 -10.24 14.84
CA ILE A 53 -2.55 -9.76 16.12
C ILE A 53 -1.90 -8.42 16.46
N ASN A 54 -0.57 -8.32 16.26
CA ASN A 54 0.17 -7.09 16.36
C ASN A 54 0.64 -6.68 14.96
N LEU A 55 0.22 -5.50 14.50
CA LEU A 55 0.63 -4.92 13.24
C LEU A 55 1.47 -3.66 13.53
N PRO A 56 2.80 -3.74 13.47
CA PRO A 56 3.65 -2.58 13.67
C PRO A 56 3.29 -1.47 12.68
N SER A 57 3.28 -0.23 13.18
CA SER A 57 3.00 0.93 12.34
C SER A 57 3.89 0.96 11.10
N TYR A 58 3.40 1.56 10.01
CA TYR A 58 3.98 1.52 8.67
C TYR A 58 3.88 0.17 7.92
N THR A 59 3.49 -0.93 8.58
CA THR A 59 3.28 -2.23 7.92
C THR A 59 1.82 -2.69 7.90
N GLU A 60 0.95 -2.04 8.67
CA GLU A 60 -0.47 -2.36 8.86
C GLU A 60 -1.28 -2.53 7.56
N PHE A 61 -0.89 -1.88 6.47
CA PHE A 61 -1.58 -1.97 5.19
C PHE A 61 -1.19 -3.19 4.34
N LEU A 62 -0.04 -3.83 4.63
CA LEU A 62 0.45 -4.97 3.85
C LEU A 62 -0.46 -6.20 3.98
N PRO A 63 -0.95 -6.58 5.18
CA PRO A 63 -1.94 -7.65 5.32
C PRO A 63 -3.15 -7.42 4.41
N THR A 64 -3.68 -6.19 4.34
CA THR A 64 -4.80 -5.82 3.46
C THR A 64 -4.52 -6.20 2.00
N PHE A 65 -3.32 -5.93 1.49
CA PHE A 65 -2.92 -6.32 0.13
C PHE A 65 -2.77 -7.83 -0.05
N VAL A 66 -2.29 -8.55 0.98
CA VAL A 66 -2.26 -10.03 0.98
C VAL A 66 -3.68 -10.58 0.87
N PHE A 67 -4.61 -10.08 1.69
CA PHE A 67 -6.01 -10.49 1.67
C PHE A 67 -6.70 -10.16 0.34
N PHE A 68 -6.44 -9.02 -0.28
CA PHE A 68 -6.96 -8.73 -1.62
C PHE A 68 -6.40 -9.66 -2.69
N GLY A 69 -5.13 -10.06 -2.59
CA GLY A 69 -4.58 -11.07 -3.50
C GLY A 69 -5.20 -12.45 -3.32
N LEU A 70 -5.45 -12.86 -2.06
CA LEU A 70 -6.18 -14.10 -1.76
C LEU A 70 -7.63 -14.03 -2.26
N LEU A 71 -8.30 -12.89 -2.10
CA LEU A 71 -9.64 -12.65 -2.61
C LEU A 71 -9.68 -12.76 -4.14
N LEU A 72 -8.67 -12.22 -4.84
CA LEU A 72 -8.55 -12.37 -6.29
C LEU A 72 -8.39 -13.83 -6.72
N LEU A 73 -7.66 -14.64 -5.96
CA LEU A 73 -7.51 -16.07 -6.22
C LEU A 73 -8.81 -16.82 -5.99
N ALA A 74 -9.47 -16.60 -4.85
CA ALA A 74 -10.69 -17.30 -4.47
C ALA A 74 -11.91 -16.89 -5.33
N PHE A 75 -12.03 -15.61 -5.66
CA PHE A 75 -13.19 -15.04 -6.35
C PHE A 75 -12.83 -14.46 -7.72
N GLN A 76 -11.89 -15.09 -8.44
CA GLN A 76 -11.40 -14.60 -9.72
C GLN A 76 -12.52 -14.31 -10.72
N LYS A 77 -13.42 -15.28 -10.96
CA LYS A 77 -14.50 -15.14 -11.97
C LYS A 77 -15.51 -14.05 -11.59
N PRO A 78 -16.06 -14.01 -10.35
CA PRO A 78 -16.92 -12.92 -9.92
C PRO A 78 -16.25 -11.54 -10.03
N ILE A 79 -15.01 -11.41 -9.56
CA ILE A 79 -14.28 -10.14 -9.63
C ILE A 79 -14.07 -9.73 -11.09
N GLN A 80 -13.62 -10.63 -11.98
CA GLN A 80 -13.46 -10.33 -13.40
C GLN A 80 -14.77 -9.87 -14.06
N LYS A 81 -15.91 -10.48 -13.71
CA LYS A 81 -17.23 -10.05 -14.20
C LYS A 81 -17.57 -8.65 -13.71
N LEU A 82 -17.31 -8.36 -12.44
CA LEU A 82 -17.54 -7.06 -11.83
C LEU A 82 -16.66 -5.98 -12.47
N LEU A 83 -15.37 -6.26 -12.69
CA LEU A 83 -14.42 -5.31 -13.27
C LEU A 83 -14.83 -4.87 -14.68
N LYS A 84 -15.52 -5.71 -15.47
CA LYS A 84 -16.04 -5.36 -16.81
C LYS A 84 -17.16 -4.31 -16.78
N GLN A 85 -17.73 -4.02 -15.61
CA GLN A 85 -18.83 -3.08 -15.45
C GLN A 85 -18.42 -1.99 -14.45
N PRO A 86 -17.74 -0.92 -14.89
CA PRO A 86 -17.15 0.06 -13.97
C PRO A 86 -18.15 0.71 -13.01
N VAL A 87 -19.37 0.98 -13.47
CA VAL A 87 -20.45 1.52 -12.64
C VAL A 87 -20.86 0.53 -11.56
N MET A 88 -21.01 -0.75 -11.90
CA MET A 88 -21.34 -1.79 -10.93
C MET A 88 -20.21 -1.98 -9.91
N ALA A 89 -18.95 -1.96 -10.36
CA ALA A 89 -17.78 -1.98 -9.49
C ALA A 89 -17.76 -0.77 -8.54
N ALA A 90 -18.13 0.41 -9.03
CA ALA A 90 -18.26 1.60 -8.20
C ALA A 90 -19.31 1.41 -7.10
N LEU A 91 -20.53 0.99 -7.48
CA LEU A 91 -21.63 0.74 -6.55
C LEU A 91 -21.29 -0.31 -5.50
N VAL A 92 -20.71 -1.45 -5.90
CA VAL A 92 -20.28 -2.50 -4.96
C VAL A 92 -19.23 -1.98 -3.99
N GLY A 93 -18.28 -1.16 -4.45
CA GLY A 93 -17.31 -0.50 -3.58
C GLY A 93 -18.00 0.39 -2.54
N VAL A 94 -18.91 1.28 -2.96
CA VAL A 94 -19.66 2.16 -2.04
C VAL A 94 -20.47 1.35 -1.02
N LEU A 95 -21.17 0.30 -1.45
CA LEU A 95 -21.97 -0.54 -0.56
C LEU A 95 -21.11 -1.25 0.49
N ILE A 96 -19.94 -1.79 0.09
CA ILE A 96 -19.02 -2.45 1.02
C ILE A 96 -18.41 -1.45 2.00
N TYR A 97 -18.09 -0.23 1.55
CA TYR A 97 -17.63 0.84 2.44
C TYR A 97 -18.68 1.26 3.47
N ALA A 98 -19.93 1.43 3.03
CA ALA A 98 -21.04 1.74 3.93
C ALA A 98 -21.25 0.63 4.97
N LEU A 99 -21.19 -0.64 4.52
CA LEU A 99 -21.23 -1.80 5.41
C LEU A 99 -20.06 -1.79 6.40
N ALA A 100 -18.83 -1.55 5.94
CA ALA A 100 -17.66 -1.48 6.80
C ALA A 100 -17.79 -0.37 7.86
N SER A 101 -18.29 0.80 7.45
CA SER A 101 -18.53 1.95 8.33
C SER A 101 -19.59 1.64 9.39
N TYR A 102 -20.66 0.94 9.02
CA TYR A 102 -21.68 0.47 9.96
C TYR A 102 -21.10 -0.57 10.93
N LEU A 103 -20.40 -1.59 10.41
CA LEU A 103 -19.76 -2.63 11.22
C LEU A 103 -18.70 -2.07 12.18
N TYR A 104 -18.02 -0.99 11.81
CA TYR A 104 -17.06 -0.29 12.69
C TYR A 104 -17.73 0.26 13.95
N GLN A 105 -18.98 0.71 13.88
CA GLN A 105 -19.69 1.27 15.03
C GLN A 105 -20.22 0.21 15.99
N LEU A 106 -20.39 -1.04 15.53
CA LEU A 106 -20.91 -2.11 16.36
C LEU A 106 -19.86 -2.62 17.36
N PRO A 107 -20.25 -2.95 18.61
CA PRO A 107 -19.36 -3.63 19.56
C PRO A 107 -19.19 -5.11 19.17
N TRP A 108 -17.95 -5.61 19.20
CA TRP A 108 -17.62 -7.01 18.86
C TRP A 108 -17.25 -7.76 20.15
N ASN A 109 -18.26 -7.99 21.01
CA ASN A 109 -18.09 -8.50 22.37
C ASN A 109 -17.89 -10.04 22.42
N PHE A 110 -16.81 -10.54 21.83
CA PHE A 110 -16.47 -11.97 21.86
C PHE A 110 -14.94 -12.16 21.82
N PRO A 111 -14.41 -13.34 22.20
CA PRO A 111 -12.98 -13.61 22.15
C PRO A 111 -12.41 -13.38 20.74
N ALA A 112 -11.34 -12.60 20.63
CA ALA A 112 -10.73 -12.13 19.37
C ALA A 112 -11.59 -11.16 18.53
N GLY A 113 -12.67 -10.61 19.09
CA GLY A 113 -13.52 -9.62 18.43
C GLY A 113 -12.74 -8.39 17.93
N ASP A 114 -11.85 -7.83 18.76
CA ASP A 114 -11.04 -6.67 18.37
C ASP A 114 -10.05 -6.96 17.25
N VAL A 115 -9.43 -8.14 17.25
CA VAL A 115 -8.48 -8.56 16.21
C VAL A 115 -9.21 -8.70 14.86
N LEU A 116 -10.36 -9.36 14.86
CA LEU A 116 -11.15 -9.51 13.64
C LEU A 116 -11.76 -8.18 13.18
N LYS A 117 -12.19 -7.33 14.11
CA LYS A 117 -12.68 -5.98 13.80
C LYS A 117 -11.57 -5.14 13.17
N GLY A 118 -10.39 -5.14 13.77
CA GLY A 118 -9.19 -4.52 13.21
C GLY A 118 -8.89 -5.03 11.81
N LEU A 119 -8.86 -6.34 11.61
CA LEU A 119 -8.56 -6.92 10.30
C LEU A 119 -9.59 -6.57 9.23
N LEU A 120 -10.88 -6.68 9.55
CA LEU A 120 -11.97 -6.55 8.57
C LEU A 120 -12.36 -5.11 8.30
N VAL A 121 -12.55 -4.29 9.34
CA VAL A 121 -13.09 -2.92 9.21
C VAL A 121 -12.11 -1.85 9.66
N GLY A 122 -11.11 -2.24 10.44
CA GLY A 122 -10.14 -1.33 11.05
C GLY A 122 -10.49 -1.06 12.51
N LEU A 123 -9.47 -0.86 13.33
CA LEU A 123 -9.58 -0.47 14.73
C LEU A 123 -8.34 0.33 15.12
N ASP A 124 -8.52 1.45 15.81
CA ASP A 124 -7.39 2.25 16.27
C ASP A 124 -6.58 1.46 17.31
N GLY A 125 -5.26 1.62 17.28
CA GLY A 125 -4.32 0.86 18.12
C GLY A 125 -4.06 -0.59 17.70
N LEU A 126 -4.78 -1.15 16.71
CA LEU A 126 -4.50 -2.46 16.12
C LEU A 126 -4.23 -2.33 14.62
N ASN A 127 -5.13 -2.82 13.76
CA ASN A 127 -5.04 -2.64 12.32
C ASN A 127 -5.93 -1.48 11.90
N ARG A 128 -5.33 -0.43 11.37
CA ARG A 128 -6.06 0.72 10.84
C ARG A 128 -6.57 0.51 9.40
N TRP A 129 -6.01 -0.46 8.68
CA TRP A 129 -6.26 -0.73 7.27
C TRP A 129 -7.20 -1.92 7.07
N GLY A 130 -8.45 -1.78 7.52
CA GLY A 130 -9.46 -2.84 7.40
C GLY A 130 -9.73 -3.24 5.96
N ILE A 131 -9.79 -4.56 5.69
CA ILE A 131 -10.01 -5.14 4.36
C ILE A 131 -11.25 -4.55 3.68
N LEU A 132 -12.39 -4.49 4.38
CA LEU A 132 -13.65 -3.98 3.84
C LEU A 132 -13.61 -2.47 3.64
N SER A 133 -13.01 -1.73 4.57
CA SER A 133 -12.88 -0.27 4.50
C SER A 133 -12.03 0.19 3.31
N TYR A 134 -11.03 -0.60 2.94
CA TYR A 134 -10.15 -0.33 1.78
C TYR A 134 -10.55 -1.07 0.50
N PHE A 135 -11.56 -1.93 0.55
CA PHE A 135 -12.08 -2.63 -0.61
C PHE A 135 -12.50 -1.71 -1.77
N PRO A 136 -13.11 -0.53 -1.55
CA PRO A 136 -13.45 0.39 -2.65
C PRO A 136 -12.21 0.84 -3.41
N VAL A 137 -11.12 1.16 -2.70
CA VAL A 137 -9.86 1.58 -3.30
C VAL A 137 -9.28 0.46 -4.16
N PHE A 138 -9.28 -0.76 -3.63
CA PHE A 138 -8.85 -1.94 -4.38
C PHE A 138 -9.69 -2.17 -5.63
N LEU A 139 -11.02 -2.14 -5.50
CA LEU A 139 -11.93 -2.42 -6.61
C LEU A 139 -11.87 -1.33 -7.68
N TRP A 140 -11.84 -0.06 -7.29
CA TRP A 140 -11.75 1.06 -8.22
C TRP A 140 -10.38 1.12 -8.90
N GLY A 141 -9.30 0.91 -8.14
CA GLY A 141 -7.93 0.84 -8.69
C GLY A 141 -7.77 -0.30 -9.70
N THR A 142 -8.32 -1.47 -9.43
CA THR A 142 -8.29 -2.61 -10.35
C THR A 142 -9.20 -2.41 -11.56
N THR A 143 -10.39 -1.86 -11.35
CA THR A 143 -11.34 -1.50 -12.43
C THR A 143 -10.70 -0.52 -13.38
N TRP A 144 -10.15 0.58 -12.84
CA TRP A 144 -9.44 1.58 -13.63
C TRP A 144 -8.24 0.97 -14.36
N GLY A 145 -7.38 0.23 -13.65
CA GLY A 145 -6.20 -0.41 -14.24
C GLY A 145 -6.52 -1.43 -15.35
N SER A 146 -7.75 -1.96 -15.40
CA SER A 146 -8.23 -2.85 -16.47
C SER A 146 -8.80 -2.12 -17.69
N HIS A 147 -9.28 -0.88 -17.50
CA HIS A 147 -9.85 -0.02 -18.54
C HIS A 147 -8.88 1.05 -19.05
N PHE A 148 -7.79 1.29 -18.31
CA PHE A 148 -6.78 2.26 -18.69
C PHE A 148 -6.10 1.87 -20.01
N ASP A 149 -6.30 2.72 -21.01
CA ASP A 149 -5.51 2.71 -22.23
C ASP A 149 -4.47 3.84 -22.18
N PRO A 150 -3.16 3.54 -22.13
CA PRO A 150 -2.12 4.56 -22.18
C PRO A 150 -2.20 5.45 -23.44
N ALA A 151 -2.79 4.93 -24.53
CA ALA A 151 -2.97 5.68 -25.76
C ALA A 151 -4.16 6.68 -25.69
N ASP A 152 -5.15 6.42 -24.83
CA ASP A 152 -6.27 7.33 -24.61
C ASP A 152 -5.93 8.34 -23.51
N GLN A 153 -5.13 9.33 -23.88
CA GLN A 153 -4.75 10.43 -22.99
C GLN A 153 -5.89 11.45 -22.79
N THR A 154 -7.08 11.27 -23.34
CA THR A 154 -8.13 12.31 -23.38
C THR A 154 -9.29 12.11 -22.40
N GLY A 155 -9.33 11.00 -21.67
CA GLY A 155 -10.47 10.68 -20.80
C GLY A 155 -10.78 11.75 -19.76
N LYS A 156 -11.82 12.56 -19.98
CA LYS A 156 -12.30 13.64 -19.07
C LYS A 156 -12.43 13.19 -17.61
N LEU A 157 -12.71 11.90 -17.39
CA LEU A 157 -12.86 11.29 -16.08
C LEU A 157 -11.57 11.32 -15.23
N LYS A 158 -10.37 11.22 -15.83
CA LYS A 158 -9.11 11.30 -15.06
C LYS A 158 -8.88 12.70 -14.48
N TYR A 159 -9.23 13.73 -15.27
CA TYR A 159 -9.19 15.12 -14.83
C TYR A 159 -10.27 15.38 -13.79
N LEU A 160 -11.49 14.89 -14.01
CA LEU A 160 -12.59 15.02 -13.04
C LEU A 160 -12.21 14.42 -11.68
N LEU A 161 -11.67 13.19 -11.65
CA LEU A 161 -11.26 12.53 -10.41
C LEU A 161 -10.05 13.20 -9.76
N PHE A 162 -9.12 13.73 -10.55
CA PHE A 162 -8.03 14.56 -10.03
C PHE A 162 -8.56 15.85 -9.38
N PHE A 163 -9.43 16.60 -10.07
CA PHE A 163 -10.00 17.85 -9.55
C PHE A 163 -10.91 17.63 -8.34
N ALA A 164 -11.84 16.66 -8.40
CA ALA A 164 -12.68 16.28 -7.26
C ALA A 164 -11.82 15.89 -6.06
N GLY A 165 -10.70 15.23 -6.34
CA GLY A 165 -9.71 14.89 -5.37
C GLY A 165 -8.96 16.06 -4.73
N VAL A 166 -8.44 16.98 -5.54
CA VAL A 166 -7.79 18.22 -5.07
C VAL A 166 -8.76 19.04 -4.22
N VAL A 167 -10.01 19.16 -4.64
CA VAL A 167 -11.08 19.82 -3.86
C VAL A 167 -11.29 19.09 -2.52
N GLY A 168 -11.37 17.75 -2.54
CA GLY A 168 -11.48 16.94 -1.33
C GLY A 168 -10.31 17.13 -0.36
N PHE A 169 -9.08 17.22 -0.88
CA PHE A 169 -7.89 17.49 -0.09
C PHE A 169 -7.93 18.85 0.62
N PHE A 170 -8.28 19.91 -0.11
CA PHE A 170 -8.42 21.25 0.50
C PHE A 170 -9.57 21.30 1.50
N ALA A 171 -10.66 20.58 1.26
CA ALA A 171 -11.75 20.43 2.22
C ALA A 171 -11.28 19.74 3.52
N LEU A 172 -10.49 18.66 3.41
CA LEU A 172 -9.88 17.98 4.56
C LEU A 172 -8.99 18.90 5.38
N ILE A 173 -8.04 19.60 4.72
CA ILE A 173 -7.14 20.53 5.41
C ILE A 173 -7.95 21.59 6.15
N LYS A 174 -8.92 22.22 5.47
CA LYS A 174 -9.73 23.29 6.05
C LYS A 174 -10.55 22.81 7.25
N SER A 175 -11.03 21.58 7.19
CA SER A 175 -11.87 21.01 8.25
C SER A 175 -11.08 20.57 9.49
N GLY A 176 -9.75 20.46 9.42
CA GLY A 176 -8.94 19.89 10.51
C GLY A 176 -9.04 18.37 10.62
N TYR A 177 -9.84 17.70 9.77
CA TYR A 177 -10.10 16.26 9.77
C TYR A 177 -8.92 15.40 9.28
N LEU A 178 -7.70 15.93 9.21
CA LEU A 178 -6.51 15.11 8.95
C LEU A 178 -6.25 14.06 10.05
N SER A 179 -6.95 14.17 11.20
CA SER A 179 -6.92 13.25 12.34
C SER A 179 -7.92 12.08 12.23
N GLU A 180 -9.07 12.24 11.56
CA GLU A 180 -10.09 11.19 11.41
C GLU A 180 -9.78 10.25 10.24
N ARG A 181 -8.73 9.46 10.43
CA ARG A 181 -8.26 8.50 9.42
C ARG A 181 -8.93 7.14 9.54
N TRP A 182 -9.60 6.83 10.65
CA TRP A 182 -10.00 5.46 11.01
C TRP A 182 -11.45 5.41 11.55
N PRO A 183 -12.40 4.77 10.82
CA PRO A 183 -12.26 4.25 9.46
C PRO A 183 -11.95 5.40 8.49
N PRO A 184 -11.32 5.13 7.33
CA PRO A 184 -10.95 6.19 6.40
C PRO A 184 -12.20 6.94 5.96
N SER A 185 -12.27 8.23 6.26
CA SER A 185 -13.39 9.06 5.81
C SER A 185 -13.48 9.09 4.28
N ILE A 186 -14.66 9.38 3.74
CA ILE A 186 -14.85 9.54 2.29
C ILE A 186 -13.84 10.55 1.73
N ALA A 187 -13.62 11.65 2.44
CA ALA A 187 -12.69 12.67 2.02
C ALA A 187 -11.24 12.17 2.02
N TYR A 188 -10.83 11.33 2.99
CA TYR A 188 -9.51 10.69 3.01
C TYR A 188 -9.32 9.72 1.83
N LEU A 189 -10.34 8.91 1.51
CA LEU A 189 -10.31 8.03 0.33
C LEU A 189 -10.20 8.83 -0.97
N LEU A 190 -10.98 9.92 -1.08
CA LEU A 190 -10.90 10.83 -2.23
C LEU A 190 -9.51 11.44 -2.36
N TRP A 191 -8.87 11.83 -1.26
CA TRP A 191 -7.49 12.32 -1.29
C TRP A 191 -6.50 11.31 -1.88
N GLY A 192 -6.53 10.06 -1.41
CA GLY A 192 -5.66 8.99 -1.95
C GLY A 192 -5.91 8.72 -3.45
N LEU A 193 -7.17 8.76 -3.87
CA LEU A 193 -7.55 8.66 -5.29
C LEU A 193 -7.03 9.87 -6.08
N SER A 194 -7.13 11.08 -5.52
CA SER A 194 -6.61 12.32 -6.13
C SER A 194 -5.16 12.20 -6.50
N TYR A 195 -4.35 11.73 -5.55
CA TYR A 195 -2.92 11.56 -5.74
C TYR A 195 -2.67 10.57 -6.88
N SER A 196 -3.35 9.41 -6.83
CA SER A 196 -3.23 8.37 -7.85
C SER A 196 -3.60 8.87 -9.25
N PHE A 197 -4.70 9.61 -9.39
CA PHE A 197 -5.13 10.18 -10.67
C PHE A 197 -4.30 11.38 -11.10
N GLY A 198 -3.80 12.17 -10.15
CA GLY A 198 -2.92 13.31 -10.41
C GLY A 198 -1.61 12.86 -11.06
N VAL A 199 -1.01 11.77 -10.57
CA VAL A 199 0.16 11.17 -11.21
C VAL A 199 -0.16 10.79 -12.67
N LEU A 200 -1.33 10.21 -12.95
CA LEU A 200 -1.74 9.87 -14.31
C LEU A 200 -1.99 11.10 -15.20
N VAL A 201 -2.53 12.18 -14.64
CA VAL A 201 -2.74 13.46 -15.33
C VAL A 201 -1.41 14.12 -15.68
N LEU A 202 -0.44 14.10 -14.76
CA LEU A 202 0.87 14.70 -14.93
C LEU A 202 1.82 13.85 -15.78
N TRP A 203 1.53 12.55 -15.93
CA TRP A 203 2.40 11.60 -16.63
C TRP A 203 2.81 12.03 -18.05
N PRO A 204 1.93 12.54 -18.94
CA PRO A 204 2.33 13.01 -20.26
C PRO A 204 3.30 14.21 -20.25
N GLY A 205 3.30 15.01 -19.17
CA GLY A 205 4.31 16.05 -18.97
C GLY A 205 5.64 15.45 -18.51
N ILE A 206 5.57 14.49 -17.57
CA ILE A 206 6.74 13.81 -17.00
C ILE A 206 7.47 12.98 -18.07
N GLU A 207 6.75 12.32 -18.98
CA GLU A 207 7.35 11.44 -20.00
C GLU A 207 8.25 12.18 -21.00
N LYS A 208 8.05 13.50 -21.16
CA LYS A 208 8.95 14.36 -21.94
C LYS A 208 10.36 14.43 -21.35
N PHE A 209 10.50 14.19 -20.04
CA PHE A 209 11.77 14.18 -19.32
C PHE A 209 12.26 12.73 -19.15
N LYS A 210 12.95 12.19 -20.17
CA LYS A 210 13.36 10.77 -20.26
C LYS A 210 13.92 10.19 -18.94
N LYS A 211 14.83 10.90 -18.26
CA LYS A 211 15.44 10.46 -16.99
C LYS A 211 14.41 10.35 -15.85
N LEU A 212 13.55 11.34 -15.72
CA LEU A 212 12.50 11.37 -14.69
C LEU A 212 11.44 10.28 -14.95
N ALA A 213 11.05 10.11 -16.21
CA ALA A 213 10.12 9.07 -16.62
C ALA A 213 10.66 7.66 -16.35
N GLN A 214 11.93 7.41 -16.69
CA GLN A 214 12.62 6.15 -16.39
C GLN A 214 12.65 5.86 -14.88
N PHE A 215 12.96 6.89 -14.08
CA PHE A 215 12.95 6.78 -12.62
C PHE A 215 11.54 6.45 -12.09
N GLY A 216 10.51 7.15 -12.55
CA GLY A 216 9.12 6.87 -12.18
C GLY A 216 8.66 5.46 -12.55
N ILE A 217 9.02 4.97 -13.76
CA ILE A 217 8.75 3.59 -14.18
C ILE A 217 9.47 2.59 -13.28
N TYR A 218 10.73 2.87 -12.93
CA TYR A 218 11.51 2.01 -12.04
C TYR A 218 10.86 1.92 -10.66
N LEU A 219 10.46 3.05 -10.07
CA LEU A 219 9.75 3.08 -8.78
C LEU A 219 8.43 2.31 -8.85
N GLY A 220 7.62 2.53 -9.89
CA GLY A 220 6.34 1.85 -10.04
C GLY A 220 6.47 0.32 -10.23
N ARG A 221 7.50 -0.14 -10.95
CA ARG A 221 7.76 -1.58 -11.15
C ARG A 221 8.26 -2.27 -9.89
N ASN A 222 9.00 -1.55 -9.05
CA ASN A 222 9.60 -2.05 -7.82
C ASN A 222 9.00 -1.37 -6.59
N ALA A 223 7.70 -1.07 -6.62
CA ALA A 223 7.04 -0.27 -5.58
C ALA A 223 7.12 -0.93 -4.20
N PHE A 224 7.07 -2.26 -4.15
CA PHE A 224 7.21 -3.01 -2.90
C PHE A 224 8.64 -2.92 -2.35
N ASP A 225 9.65 -3.12 -3.20
CA ASP A 225 11.05 -2.97 -2.81
C ASP A 225 11.31 -1.53 -2.33
N TYR A 226 10.82 -0.54 -3.08
CA TYR A 226 10.91 0.87 -2.69
C TYR A 226 10.26 1.12 -1.34
N PHE A 227 9.07 0.55 -1.08
CA PHE A 227 8.41 0.67 0.22
C PHE A 227 9.29 0.09 1.35
N ILE A 228 9.84 -1.11 1.17
CA ILE A 228 10.72 -1.75 2.18
C ILE A 228 11.90 -0.83 2.45
N TRP A 229 12.60 -0.38 1.41
CA TRP A 229 13.80 0.44 1.55
C TRP A 229 13.51 1.81 2.14
N HIS A 230 12.45 2.46 1.69
CA HIS A 230 12.02 3.75 2.21
C HIS A 230 11.67 3.66 3.69
N THR A 231 10.94 2.62 4.10
CA THR A 231 10.59 2.38 5.50
C THR A 231 11.85 2.14 6.33
N ILE A 232 12.79 1.34 5.82
CA ILE A 232 14.07 1.11 6.50
C ILE A 232 14.82 2.41 6.69
N ILE A 233 15.01 3.19 5.63
CA ILE A 233 15.75 4.45 5.69
C ILE A 233 15.11 5.41 6.69
N ILE A 234 13.80 5.67 6.58
CA ILE A 234 13.12 6.63 7.45
C ILE A 234 13.21 6.20 8.91
N ILE A 235 12.89 4.94 9.22
CA ILE A 235 12.83 4.50 10.61
C ILE A 235 14.23 4.45 11.22
N SER A 236 15.23 4.04 10.43
CA SER A 236 16.62 4.12 10.84
C SER A 236 17.01 5.56 11.15
N SER A 237 16.79 6.49 10.21
CA SER A 237 17.13 7.90 10.38
C SER A 237 16.42 8.54 11.57
N VAL A 238 15.14 8.22 11.79
CA VAL A 238 14.39 8.68 12.97
C VAL A 238 14.97 8.10 14.26
N ALA A 239 15.28 6.81 14.30
CA ALA A 239 15.92 6.17 15.45
C ALA A 239 17.30 6.77 15.77
N PHE A 240 18.04 7.24 14.75
CA PHE A 240 19.32 7.93 14.91
C PHE A 240 19.18 9.39 15.40
N LEU A 241 18.20 10.12 14.89
CA LEU A 241 18.09 11.56 15.10
C LEU A 241 17.29 11.95 16.34
N ILE A 242 16.42 11.07 16.83
CA ILE A 242 15.64 11.32 18.04
C ILE A 242 16.29 10.58 19.20
N PRO A 243 16.83 11.26 20.23
CA PRO A 243 17.43 10.64 21.43
C PRO A 243 16.37 10.01 22.37
N TYR A 244 15.31 9.45 21.81
CA TYR A 244 14.19 8.86 22.53
C TYR A 244 14.53 7.41 22.88
N ARG A 245 15.19 7.19 24.03
CA ARG A 245 15.56 5.90 24.67
C ARG A 245 17.02 5.47 24.51
N SER A 246 17.51 4.70 25.49
CA SER A 246 18.80 4.03 25.50
C SER A 246 18.81 2.84 24.53
N TRP A 247 18.79 3.14 23.23
CA TRP A 247 18.84 2.12 22.18
C TRP A 247 20.12 1.30 22.36
N SER A 248 20.00 -0.02 22.28
CA SER A 248 21.19 -0.85 22.06
C SER A 248 21.84 -0.39 20.75
N GLU A 249 23.16 -0.28 20.72
CA GLU A 249 23.89 0.22 19.54
C GLU A 249 23.73 -0.71 18.32
N ILE A 250 23.27 -1.95 18.54
CA ILE A 250 23.25 -3.04 17.57
C ILE A 250 22.18 -2.84 16.46
N PRO A 251 20.88 -2.60 16.74
CA PRO A 251 19.88 -2.31 15.71
C PRO A 251 20.22 -1.08 14.88
N VAL A 252 20.86 -0.10 15.51
CA VAL A 252 21.29 1.17 14.94
C VAL A 252 22.44 0.94 13.93
N LEU A 253 23.46 0.17 14.31
CA LEU A 253 24.56 -0.22 13.42
C LEU A 253 24.12 -1.12 12.28
N LEU A 254 23.19 -2.06 12.52
CA LEU A 254 22.59 -2.89 11.47
C LEU A 254 21.82 -2.04 10.45
N SER A 255 21.07 -1.05 10.93
CA SER A 255 20.34 -0.11 10.11
C SER A 255 21.27 0.74 9.23
N LEU A 256 22.37 1.24 9.81
CA LEU A 256 23.41 1.97 9.07
C LEU A 256 24.10 1.09 8.04
N ALA A 257 24.45 -0.15 8.41
CA ALA A 257 25.05 -1.12 7.50
C ALA A 257 24.11 -1.39 6.33
N VAL A 258 22.81 -1.56 6.56
CA VAL A 258 21.81 -1.73 5.50
C VAL A 258 21.77 -0.49 4.58
N VAL A 259 21.72 0.73 5.13
CA VAL A 259 21.74 1.97 4.33
C VAL A 259 23.03 2.13 3.52
N LEU A 260 24.19 1.83 4.11
CA LEU A 260 25.49 1.91 3.42
C LEU A 260 25.61 0.85 2.32
N THR A 261 25.15 -0.38 2.59
CA THR A 261 25.09 -1.45 1.59
C THR A 261 24.13 -1.09 0.46
N LEU A 262 23.07 -0.33 0.74
CA LEU A 262 22.13 0.17 -0.25
C LEU A 262 22.71 1.26 -1.13
N ILE A 263 23.41 2.25 -0.56
CA ILE A 263 24.14 3.24 -1.35
C ILE A 263 25.16 2.50 -2.22
N ALA A 264 25.89 1.55 -1.64
CA ALA A 264 26.86 0.71 -2.34
C ALA A 264 26.24 -0.25 -3.37
N GLY A 265 24.95 -0.60 -3.27
CA GLY A 265 24.24 -1.51 -4.19
C GLY A 265 23.43 -0.79 -5.28
N ILE A 266 22.87 0.38 -4.97
CA ILE A 266 22.18 1.27 -5.91
C ILE A 266 23.18 1.86 -6.92
N ILE A 267 24.43 2.14 -6.51
CA ILE A 267 25.49 2.63 -7.40
C ILE A 267 25.81 1.60 -8.52
N PRO A 268 26.05 0.30 -8.25
CA PRO A 268 26.18 -0.75 -9.25
C PRO A 268 24.93 -0.97 -10.10
N LEU A 269 23.74 -0.86 -9.51
CA LEU A 269 22.49 -0.98 -10.27
C LEU A 269 22.35 0.18 -11.27
N ARG A 270 22.75 1.39 -10.87
CA ARG A 270 22.87 2.58 -11.72
C ARG A 270 23.91 2.38 -12.83
N LEU A 271 25.04 1.74 -12.54
CA LEU A 271 26.07 1.40 -13.54
C LEU A 271 25.57 0.35 -14.55
N ARG A 272 24.83 -0.67 -14.11
CA ARG A 272 24.23 -1.67 -15.02
C ARG A 272 23.11 -1.08 -15.86
N LEU A 273 22.27 -0.22 -15.27
CA LEU A 273 21.24 0.53 -15.99
C LEU A 273 21.84 1.50 -17.00
N LEU A 274 22.88 2.25 -16.64
CA LEU A 274 23.61 3.11 -17.58
C LEU A 274 24.20 2.31 -18.75
N LYS A 275 24.82 1.15 -18.47
CA LYS A 275 25.38 0.27 -19.51
C LYS A 275 24.32 -0.30 -20.47
N TYR A 276 23.11 -0.52 -19.98
CA TYR A 276 21.95 -0.93 -20.80
C TYR A 276 21.36 0.25 -21.59
N LEU A 277 21.43 1.46 -21.04
CA LEU A 277 20.86 2.68 -21.64
C LEU A 277 21.77 3.35 -22.67
N THR A 278 23.08 3.05 -22.67
CA THR A 278 24.05 3.54 -23.67
C THR A 278 24.21 2.60 -24.87
N ASN A 279 23.64 1.39 -24.81
CA ASN A 279 23.68 0.39 -25.88
C ASN A 279 22.35 0.26 -26.64
N LEU A 280 21.46 1.25 -26.49
CA LEU A 280 20.18 1.46 -27.20
C LEU A 280 20.14 2.90 -27.73
#